data_AF-A0A423ESD0-F1
#
_entry.id   AF-A0A423ESD0-F1
#
_cell.length_a   1.000
_cell.length_b   1.000
_cell.length_c   1.000
_cell.angle_alpha   90.00
_cell.angle_beta   90.00
_cell.angle_gamma   90.00
#
_symmetry.space_group_name_H-M   'P 1'
#
loop_
_entity.id
_entity.type
_entity.pdbx_description
1 polymer ?
#
loop_
_entity_poly.entity_id
_entity_poly.type
_entity_poly.pdbx_seq_one_letter_code
_entity_poly.pdbx_strand_id
1 'polypeptide(L)'
;MFGHGPGPARQRGAIGLIGAVTLGIALLFLLLVVDSGRLYLEKRKLQRVVDTAALEAVSRGGKCVAPNDNAAQFATQSALRNNFPVDADRTLATACGTLATGADFMRTFSADPTKADAIQVIATHRVATSIAHALHTLFSTQPISLTTLLSATAVAAAPSPPVATLTVRSTLLTIDSTQSAALNGLIGGLLGGKLQLDAVGWNGLINTDISLLSYLDALAIRLNVSAGNYDQLLKTDATVGQLIQAAIDVLKLGDDAVKVVINNLETIKLIAPGTEILHLGDLVKIQNGTDKSALNVDLQLFNLIQGFVQLSNKASAVAVELPVDVLGLLNVTVKTRVIEPAQISAIGNPQLIATQPISVRTAQVRTWISLKLPVIDGLTKVIGVVTDLVGLLLGSSLDVVPGTQIDIALEAASGSSYVTDYRCNGPADTSLSVSGTTSAVRLMVGRIDPKNLFSSTETLKVDDFPLLDLGVRTCSKGVCDPRQPYAVGGLSLRVDSSVAKTTRAHVYVSPPEIKQPPSYFSFSANNVVGSLSDTLKGIRLTSHTPTLTGLLGLVLGLVVDVLTGVLNLLSGVISGLLSPLLDPLVNNLLAGLGIDLAKVEIGANLSCTPGGRAVLVI
;
A
#
# COMPACT_ATOMS: atom_id res chain seq x y z
N MET A 1 -38.75 67.49 -93.73
CA MET A 1 -39.48 66.27 -93.35
C MET A 1 -38.47 65.12 -93.36
N PHE A 2 -38.21 64.53 -92.19
CA PHE A 2 -37.45 63.28 -91.88
C PHE A 2 -36.27 62.90 -92.81
N GLY A 3 -34.99 62.99 -92.44
CA GLY A 3 -34.31 62.45 -91.26
C GLY A 3 -33.46 61.25 -91.70
N HIS A 4 -32.19 61.15 -91.30
CA HIS A 4 -31.39 59.92 -91.07
C HIS A 4 -29.99 60.36 -90.55
N GLY A 5 -29.70 60.09 -89.28
CA GLY A 5 -28.41 60.36 -88.64
C GLY A 5 -27.40 59.20 -88.85
N PRO A 6 -26.09 59.45 -88.70
CA PRO A 6 -25.08 58.41 -88.80
C PRO A 6 -25.08 57.54 -87.53
N GLY A 7 -25.26 56.22 -87.70
CA GLY A 7 -25.24 55.26 -86.60
C GLY A 7 -23.83 55.02 -86.04
N PRO A 8 -23.69 54.63 -84.75
CA PRO A 8 -22.39 54.42 -84.12
C PRO A 8 -21.75 53.10 -84.57
N ALA A 9 -20.44 53.14 -84.85
CA ALA A 9 -19.62 51.97 -85.13
C ALA A 9 -19.56 51.05 -83.90
N ARG A 10 -20.07 49.81 -84.05
CA ARG A 10 -20.06 48.81 -82.97
C ARG A 10 -18.65 48.24 -82.79
N GLN A 11 -18.00 48.52 -81.66
CA GLN A 11 -16.84 47.76 -81.18
C GLN A 11 -17.27 46.34 -80.80
N ARG A 12 -17.11 45.39 -81.72
CA ARG A 12 -17.28 43.94 -81.49
C ARG A 12 -15.91 43.29 -81.57
N GLY A 13 -15.15 43.29 -80.47
CA GLY A 13 -13.85 42.63 -80.41
C GLY A 13 -13.32 42.43 -78.99
N ALA A 14 -13.42 43.46 -78.13
CA ALA A 14 -12.87 43.41 -76.77
C ALA A 14 -13.60 42.41 -75.85
N ILE A 15 -14.92 42.24 -75.99
CA ILE A 15 -15.72 41.32 -75.14
C ILE A 15 -15.34 39.85 -75.40
N GLY A 16 -14.99 39.50 -76.65
CA GLY A 16 -14.53 38.15 -77.00
C GLY A 16 -13.17 37.81 -76.38
N LEU A 17 -12.24 38.78 -76.38
CA LEU A 17 -10.93 38.63 -75.74
C LEU A 17 -11.05 38.52 -74.22
N ILE A 18 -11.87 39.37 -73.58
CA ILE A 18 -12.10 39.28 -72.14
C ILE A 18 -12.75 37.94 -71.77
N GLY A 19 -13.73 37.47 -72.56
CA GLY A 19 -14.36 36.16 -72.35
C GLY A 19 -13.40 34.97 -72.51
N ALA A 20 -12.49 35.03 -73.49
CA ALA A 20 -11.47 34.00 -73.67
C ALA A 20 -10.46 33.99 -72.51
N VAL A 21 -10.06 35.17 -72.02
CA VAL A 21 -9.14 35.31 -70.89
C VAL A 21 -9.78 34.81 -69.59
N THR A 22 -11.03 35.17 -69.30
CA THR A 22 -11.71 34.70 -68.09
C THR A 22 -11.95 33.19 -68.11
N LEU A 23 -12.32 32.62 -69.27
CA LEU A 23 -12.46 31.17 -69.42
C LEU A 23 -11.11 30.46 -69.27
N GLY A 24 -10.03 31.01 -69.83
CA GLY A 24 -8.67 30.49 -69.65
C GLY A 24 -8.22 30.49 -68.19
N ILE A 25 -8.48 31.58 -67.46
CA ILE A 25 -8.21 31.69 -66.02
C ILE A 25 -9.06 30.68 -65.22
N ALA A 26 -10.34 30.52 -65.56
CA ALA A 26 -11.22 29.55 -64.90
C ALA A 26 -10.72 28.10 -65.08
N LEU A 27 -10.25 27.74 -66.28
CA LEU A 27 -9.65 26.43 -66.54
C LEU A 27 -8.34 26.22 -65.76
N LEU A 28 -7.50 27.25 -65.62
CA LEU A 28 -6.27 27.17 -64.82
C LEU A 28 -6.57 26.93 -63.33
N PHE A 29 -7.56 27.61 -62.77
CA PHE A 29 -7.98 27.37 -61.38
C PHE A 29 -8.57 25.97 -61.20
N LEU A 30 -9.38 25.48 -62.15
CA LEU A 30 -9.92 24.11 -62.11
C LEU A 30 -8.79 23.09 -62.10
N LEU A 31 -7.78 23.27 -62.96
CA LEU A 31 -6.61 22.41 -63.01
C LEU A 31 -5.86 22.41 -61.67
N LEU A 32 -5.61 23.59 -61.10
CA LEU A 32 -4.94 23.71 -59.80
C LEU A 32 -5.73 23.00 -58.69
N VAL A 33 -7.06 23.11 -58.67
CA VAL A 33 -7.93 22.44 -57.69
C VAL A 33 -7.88 20.92 -57.85
N VAL A 34 -7.96 20.40 -59.07
CA VAL A 34 -7.89 18.94 -59.32
C VAL A 34 -6.52 18.38 -58.92
N ASP A 35 -5.45 19.11 -59.25
CA ASP A 35 -4.07 18.69 -59.03
C ASP A 35 -3.69 18.73 -57.54
N SER A 36 -4.04 19.80 -56.84
CA SER A 36 -3.90 19.90 -55.38
C SER A 36 -4.76 18.87 -54.65
N GLY A 37 -5.98 18.62 -55.13
CA GLY A 37 -6.87 17.57 -54.62
C GLY A 37 -6.27 16.18 -54.73
N ARG A 38 -5.66 15.84 -55.87
CA ARG A 38 -4.94 14.58 -56.08
C ARG A 38 -3.79 14.41 -55.11
N LEU A 39 -2.91 15.41 -54.99
CA LEU A 39 -1.75 15.35 -54.08
C LEU A 39 -2.18 15.25 -52.61
N TYR A 40 -3.23 15.97 -52.23
CA TYR A 40 -3.80 15.90 -50.87
C TYR A 40 -4.35 14.51 -50.56
N LEU A 41 -5.05 13.88 -51.51
CA LEU A 41 -5.54 12.50 -51.35
C LEU A 41 -4.40 11.49 -51.22
N GLU A 42 -3.33 11.61 -52.01
CA GLU A 42 -2.16 10.74 -51.88
C GLU A 42 -1.44 10.94 -50.55
N LYS A 43 -1.30 12.18 -50.07
CA LYS A 43 -0.76 12.46 -48.73
C LYS A 43 -1.62 11.85 -47.62
N ARG A 44 -2.96 11.93 -47.72
CA ARG A 44 -3.87 11.33 -46.73
C ARG A 44 -3.82 9.80 -46.72
N LYS A 45 -3.65 9.17 -47.89
CA LYS A 45 -3.43 7.71 -47.99
C LYS A 45 -2.12 7.32 -47.32
N LEU A 46 -1.03 8.05 -47.59
CA LEU A 46 0.26 7.85 -46.94
C LEU A 46 0.18 7.99 -45.43
N GLN A 47 -0.49 9.03 -44.93
CA GLN A 47 -0.67 9.22 -43.48
C GLN A 47 -1.39 8.03 -42.85
N ARG A 48 -2.47 7.53 -43.47
CA ARG A 48 -3.18 6.35 -42.98
C ARG A 48 -2.27 5.10 -42.89
N VAL A 49 -1.36 4.93 -43.85
CA VAL A 49 -0.41 3.80 -43.86
C VAL A 49 0.58 3.93 -42.71
N VAL A 50 1.18 5.10 -42.49
CA VAL A 50 2.15 5.29 -41.39
C VAL A 50 1.49 5.23 -40.02
N ASP A 51 0.29 5.78 -39.86
CA ASP A 51 -0.46 5.75 -38.60
C ASP A 51 -0.77 4.30 -38.18
N THR A 52 -1.26 3.49 -39.12
CA THR A 52 -1.57 2.07 -38.85
C THR A 52 -0.31 1.23 -38.64
N ALA A 53 0.75 1.48 -39.41
CA ALA A 53 2.02 0.79 -39.26
C ALA A 53 2.71 1.10 -37.92
N ALA A 54 2.70 2.36 -37.48
CA ALA A 54 3.26 2.76 -36.19
C ALA A 54 2.48 2.14 -35.03
N LEU A 55 1.15 2.24 -35.03
CA LEU A 55 0.30 1.63 -34.00
C LEU A 55 0.47 0.11 -33.92
N GLU A 56 0.60 -0.56 -35.06
CA GLU A 56 0.81 -2.00 -35.09
C GLU A 56 2.21 -2.40 -34.60
N ALA A 57 3.25 -1.71 -35.05
CA ALA A 57 4.62 -1.99 -34.62
C ALA A 57 4.75 -1.88 -33.10
N VAL A 58 4.13 -0.87 -32.51
CA VAL A 58 4.10 -0.66 -31.06
C VAL A 58 3.21 -1.68 -30.34
N SER A 59 1.99 -1.91 -30.82
CA SER A 59 1.05 -2.84 -30.16
C SER A 59 1.52 -4.29 -30.17
N ARG A 60 2.40 -4.66 -31.11
CA ARG A 60 3.05 -5.98 -31.17
C ARG A 60 4.37 -6.05 -30.40
N GLY A 61 4.74 -4.99 -29.68
CA GLY A 61 5.97 -4.92 -28.88
C GLY A 61 7.24 -4.92 -29.73
N GLY A 62 7.22 -4.21 -30.86
CA GLY A 62 8.35 -4.07 -31.75
C GLY A 62 9.59 -3.53 -31.03
N LYS A 63 10.75 -4.16 -31.23
CA LYS A 63 12.05 -3.67 -30.75
C LYS A 63 12.99 -3.44 -31.92
N CYS A 64 13.93 -2.51 -31.74
CA CYS A 64 14.96 -2.17 -32.74
C CYS A 64 16.37 -2.66 -32.33
N VAL A 65 16.47 -3.60 -31.38
CA VAL A 65 17.75 -4.18 -30.93
C VAL A 65 17.68 -5.71 -31.01
N ALA A 66 18.79 -6.31 -31.44
CA ALA A 66 18.99 -7.76 -31.39
C ALA A 66 18.84 -8.32 -29.96
N PRO A 67 18.29 -9.53 -29.79
CA PRO A 67 17.95 -10.51 -30.82
C PRO A 67 16.57 -10.32 -31.47
N ASN A 68 15.76 -9.37 -30.98
CA ASN A 68 14.36 -9.18 -31.40
C ASN A 68 14.19 -7.90 -32.25
N ASP A 69 14.96 -7.74 -33.32
CA ASP A 69 14.80 -6.61 -34.26
C ASP A 69 13.62 -6.85 -35.22
N ASN A 70 12.41 -6.63 -34.71
CA ASN A 70 11.15 -6.98 -35.36
C ASN A 70 10.25 -5.77 -35.63
N ALA A 71 10.60 -4.57 -35.14
CA ALA A 71 9.81 -3.35 -35.37
C ALA A 71 9.64 -3.04 -36.86
N ALA A 72 10.73 -3.11 -37.64
CA ALA A 72 10.70 -2.92 -39.09
C ALA A 72 9.84 -3.99 -39.79
N GLN A 73 9.89 -5.24 -39.32
CA GLN A 73 9.10 -6.33 -39.86
C GLN A 73 7.60 -6.15 -39.61
N PHE A 74 7.20 -5.69 -38.41
CA PHE A 74 5.80 -5.42 -38.09
C PHE A 74 5.24 -4.25 -38.89
N ALA A 75 6.01 -3.16 -39.04
CA ALA A 75 5.60 -2.02 -39.84
C ALA A 75 5.44 -2.37 -41.32
N THR A 76 6.37 -3.15 -41.90
CA THR A 76 6.28 -3.60 -43.29
C THR A 76 5.11 -4.56 -43.53
N GLN A 77 4.83 -5.49 -42.61
CA GLN A 77 3.65 -6.35 -42.66
C GLN A 77 2.34 -5.53 -42.61
N SER A 78 2.29 -4.48 -41.78
CA SER A 78 1.14 -3.58 -41.69
C SER A 78 0.94 -2.78 -42.98
N ALA A 79 2.03 -2.22 -43.53
CA ALA A 79 2.00 -1.47 -44.78
C ALA A 79 1.52 -2.32 -45.96
N LEU A 80 1.99 -3.57 -46.07
CA LEU A 80 1.53 -4.52 -47.07
C LEU A 80 0.02 -4.77 -47.00
N ARG A 81 -0.55 -4.93 -45.79
CA ARG A 81 -2.00 -5.10 -45.60
C ARG A 81 -2.81 -3.85 -45.94
N ASN A 82 -2.19 -2.68 -45.87
CA ASN A 82 -2.78 -1.41 -46.30
C ASN A 82 -2.44 -1.08 -47.77
N ASN A 83 -2.10 -2.09 -48.57
CA ASN A 83 -1.84 -1.98 -50.01
C ASN A 83 -0.65 -1.07 -50.36
N PHE A 84 0.34 -1.00 -49.47
CA PHE A 84 1.59 -0.26 -49.61
C PHE A 84 2.79 -1.22 -49.59
N PRO A 85 3.07 -1.94 -50.70
CA PRO A 85 4.31 -2.69 -50.84
C PRO A 85 5.51 -1.75 -50.90
N VAL A 86 6.59 -2.16 -50.25
CA VAL A 86 7.87 -1.44 -50.28
C VAL A 86 8.59 -1.80 -51.58
N ASP A 87 8.91 -0.79 -52.39
CA ASP A 87 9.56 -0.91 -53.69
C ASP A 87 10.49 0.30 -53.95
N ALA A 88 10.95 0.49 -55.19
CA ALA A 88 11.85 1.59 -55.54
C ALA A 88 11.21 3.00 -55.43
N ASP A 89 9.88 3.07 -55.53
CA ASP A 89 9.08 4.30 -55.48
C ASP A 89 8.32 4.46 -54.16
N ARG A 90 8.34 3.44 -53.29
CA ARG A 90 7.69 3.39 -51.97
C ARG A 90 8.65 2.87 -50.92
N THR A 91 9.13 3.76 -50.05
CA THR A 91 10.02 3.35 -48.95
C THR A 91 9.33 3.47 -47.60
N LEU A 92 9.73 2.63 -46.66
CA LEU A 92 9.28 2.64 -45.27
C LEU A 92 10.50 2.55 -44.36
N ALA A 93 10.69 3.54 -43.50
CA ALA A 93 11.74 3.58 -42.50
C ALA A 93 11.12 3.56 -41.10
N THR A 94 11.72 2.79 -40.19
CA THR A 94 11.27 2.67 -38.80
C THR A 94 12.40 3.02 -37.85
N ALA A 95 12.11 3.80 -36.81
CA ALA A 95 13.06 4.13 -35.76
C ALA A 95 12.40 3.94 -34.38
N CYS A 96 13.10 3.31 -33.44
CA CYS A 96 12.69 3.26 -32.04
C CYS A 96 13.32 4.41 -31.25
N GLY A 97 12.67 4.79 -30.15
CA GLY A 97 13.16 5.85 -29.27
C GLY A 97 12.21 6.13 -28.12
N THR A 98 12.29 7.36 -27.62
CA THR A 98 11.47 7.87 -26.51
C THR A 98 10.81 9.18 -26.87
N LEU A 99 9.74 9.51 -26.15
CA LEU A 99 9.16 10.85 -26.21
C LEU A 99 9.82 11.76 -25.18
N ALA A 100 10.32 12.90 -25.64
CA ALA A 100 10.77 13.98 -24.77
C ALA A 100 9.78 15.14 -24.90
N THR A 101 9.33 15.68 -23.76
CA THR A 101 8.53 16.91 -23.74
C THR A 101 9.49 18.08 -23.63
N GLY A 102 9.49 18.97 -24.62
CA GLY A 102 10.30 20.19 -24.62
C GLY A 102 9.80 21.22 -23.60
N ALA A 103 10.60 22.27 -23.38
CA ALA A 103 10.21 23.40 -22.53
C ALA A 103 8.98 24.18 -23.07
N ASP A 104 8.61 23.96 -24.32
CA ASP A 104 7.42 24.45 -25.02
C ASP A 104 6.18 23.56 -24.80
N PHE A 105 6.27 22.54 -23.93
CA PHE A 105 5.22 21.55 -23.67
C PHE A 105 4.82 20.69 -24.89
N MET A 106 5.58 20.74 -25.99
CA MET A 106 5.36 19.87 -27.14
C MET A 106 6.15 18.56 -27.00
N ARG A 107 5.51 17.45 -27.38
CA ARG A 107 6.15 16.13 -27.43
C ARG A 107 6.95 16.03 -28.71
N THR A 108 8.23 15.70 -28.58
CA THR A 108 9.13 15.43 -29.70
C THR A 108 9.67 14.02 -29.59
N PHE A 109 9.84 13.36 -30.73
CA PHE A 109 10.43 12.03 -30.80
C PHE A 109 11.95 12.16 -30.78
N SER A 110 12.60 11.47 -29.84
CA SER A 110 14.05 11.32 -29.79
C SER A 110 14.40 9.88 -30.12
N ALA A 111 15.10 9.68 -31.24
CA ALA A 111 15.52 8.35 -31.68
C ALA A 111 16.59 7.79 -30.72
N ASP A 112 16.32 6.59 -30.19
CA ASP A 112 17.24 5.81 -29.37
C ASP A 112 16.94 4.33 -29.63
N PRO A 113 17.82 3.60 -30.33
CA PRO A 113 17.54 2.21 -30.68
C PRO A 113 17.39 1.32 -29.45
N THR A 114 17.97 1.69 -28.31
CA THR A 114 17.93 0.88 -27.06
C THR A 114 16.59 0.94 -26.33
N LYS A 115 15.74 1.91 -26.68
CA LYS A 115 14.43 2.13 -26.04
C LYS A 115 13.32 1.98 -27.06
N ALA A 116 12.24 1.30 -26.67
CA ALA A 116 11.10 1.01 -27.55
C ALA A 116 9.80 1.68 -27.04
N ASP A 117 9.94 2.74 -26.26
CA ASP A 117 8.80 3.46 -25.65
C ASP A 117 7.99 4.22 -26.70
N ALA A 118 8.61 4.57 -27.83
CA ALA A 118 7.95 5.08 -29.02
C ALA A 118 8.61 4.53 -30.29
N ILE A 119 7.80 4.32 -31.33
CA ILE A 119 8.26 3.92 -32.65
C ILE A 119 7.77 4.93 -33.67
N GLN A 120 8.71 5.52 -34.39
CA GLN A 120 8.46 6.39 -35.53
C GLN A 120 8.47 5.57 -36.82
N VAL A 121 7.46 5.79 -37.66
CA VAL A 121 7.39 5.24 -39.01
C VAL A 121 7.33 6.38 -40.02
N ILE A 122 8.22 6.34 -41.00
CA ILE A 122 8.32 7.31 -42.08
C ILE A 122 8.08 6.57 -43.39
N ALA A 123 7.01 6.91 -44.10
CA ALA A 123 6.76 6.38 -45.45
C ALA A 123 7.03 7.48 -46.47
N THR A 124 7.70 7.12 -47.56
CA THR A 124 7.83 7.99 -48.73
C THR A 124 7.25 7.34 -49.97
N HIS A 125 6.61 8.13 -50.82
CA HIS A 125 6.11 7.68 -52.12
C HIS A 125 6.41 8.70 -53.21
N ARG A 126 7.06 8.25 -54.28
CA ARG A 126 7.26 9.03 -55.49
C ARG A 126 6.01 8.97 -56.35
N VAL A 127 5.41 10.11 -56.63
CA VAL A 127 4.26 10.24 -57.53
C VAL A 127 4.60 11.16 -58.69
N ALA A 128 3.93 10.98 -59.83
CA ALA A 128 4.09 11.87 -60.97
C ALA A 128 3.79 13.33 -60.56
N THR A 129 4.63 14.27 -61.00
CA THR A 129 4.51 15.69 -60.69
C THR A 129 3.15 16.26 -61.08
N SER A 130 2.79 17.32 -60.36
CA SER A 130 1.61 18.15 -60.59
C SER A 130 1.47 18.58 -62.07
N ILE A 131 0.25 18.54 -62.63
CA ILE A 131 -0.04 19.00 -64.01
C ILE A 131 0.26 20.50 -64.14
N ALA A 132 0.06 21.28 -63.07
CA ALA A 132 0.41 22.70 -63.04
C ALA A 132 1.93 22.92 -63.15
N HIS A 133 2.72 22.06 -62.51
CA HIS A 133 4.18 22.08 -62.63
C HIS A 133 4.64 21.68 -64.04
N ALA A 134 3.95 20.73 -64.68
CA ALA A 134 4.18 20.33 -66.07
C ALA A 134 3.76 21.40 -67.11
N LEU A 135 2.82 22.30 -66.79
CA LEU A 135 2.53 23.46 -67.65
C LEU A 135 3.57 24.56 -67.48
N HIS A 136 4.09 24.76 -66.27
CA HIS A 136 5.23 25.66 -66.04
C HIS A 136 6.48 25.23 -66.83
N THR A 137 6.67 23.92 -67.05
CA THR A 137 7.81 23.41 -67.85
C THR A 137 7.71 23.74 -69.34
N LEU A 138 6.53 24.07 -69.87
CA LEU A 138 6.41 24.55 -71.26
C LEU A 138 7.01 25.96 -71.45
N PHE A 139 7.23 26.68 -70.35
CA PHE A 139 7.70 28.07 -70.35
C PHE A 139 9.05 28.26 -69.63
N SER A 140 9.71 27.18 -69.19
CA SER A 140 11.01 27.23 -68.49
C SER A 140 12.03 26.28 -69.12
N THR A 141 13.31 26.67 -69.12
CA THR A 141 14.42 25.94 -69.77
C THR A 141 15.17 24.97 -68.85
N GLN A 142 14.67 24.72 -67.64
CA GLN A 142 15.34 23.83 -66.67
C GLN A 142 14.83 22.38 -66.78
N PRO A 143 15.72 21.36 -66.80
CA PRO A 143 15.31 19.98 -66.67
C PRO A 143 14.83 19.70 -65.24
N ILE A 144 13.58 19.28 -65.09
CA ILE A 144 12.95 19.01 -63.78
C ILE A 144 12.57 17.53 -63.69
N SER A 145 12.73 16.95 -62.50
CA SER A 145 12.31 15.58 -62.19
C SER A 145 10.79 15.44 -62.35
N LEU A 146 10.34 14.46 -63.14
CA LEU A 146 8.91 14.16 -63.39
C LEU A 146 8.19 13.53 -62.18
N THR A 147 8.87 13.45 -61.04
CA THR A 147 8.35 12.83 -59.81
C THR A 147 8.50 13.76 -58.62
N THR A 148 7.45 13.91 -57.82
CA THR A 148 7.49 14.53 -56.50
C THR A 148 7.55 13.46 -55.41
N LEU A 149 8.40 13.67 -54.40
CA LEU A 149 8.48 12.79 -53.24
C LEU A 149 7.49 13.27 -52.18
N LEU A 150 6.47 12.46 -51.92
CA LEU A 150 5.58 12.66 -50.78
C LEU A 150 6.14 11.90 -49.58
N SER A 151 6.10 12.52 -48.39
CA SER A 151 6.50 11.90 -47.13
C SER A 151 5.41 12.07 -46.09
N ALA A 152 5.19 11.03 -45.29
CA ALA A 152 4.33 11.03 -44.13
C ALA A 152 5.08 10.41 -42.95
N THR A 153 4.85 10.96 -41.76
CA THR A 153 5.48 10.51 -40.51
C THR A 153 4.40 10.29 -39.48
N ALA A 154 4.50 9.19 -38.73
CA ALA A 154 3.68 8.94 -37.57
C ALA A 154 4.57 8.41 -36.43
N VAL A 155 4.28 8.84 -35.21
CA VAL A 155 4.91 8.28 -34.01
C VAL A 155 3.83 7.67 -33.15
N ALA A 156 3.98 6.39 -32.84
CA ALA A 156 3.15 5.71 -31.86
C ALA A 156 3.95 5.47 -30.58
N ALA A 157 3.30 5.56 -29.43
CA ALA A 157 3.90 5.29 -28.12
C ALA A 157 3.39 3.98 -27.54
N ALA A 158 4.28 3.25 -26.89
CA ALA A 158 3.97 2.05 -26.13
C ALA A 158 2.89 2.34 -25.09
N PRO A 159 2.02 1.36 -24.80
CA PRO A 159 1.12 1.45 -23.65
C PRO A 159 1.95 1.78 -22.40
N SER A 160 1.35 2.53 -21.47
CA SER A 160 1.93 2.76 -20.14
C SER A 160 2.51 1.47 -19.56
N PRO A 161 3.63 1.55 -18.82
CA PRO A 161 4.26 0.37 -18.24
C PRO A 161 3.28 -0.43 -17.37
N PRO A 162 3.53 -1.74 -17.18
CA PRO A 162 2.67 -2.54 -16.33
C PRO A 162 2.65 -1.94 -14.93
N VAL A 163 1.49 -2.00 -14.27
CA VAL A 163 1.35 -1.59 -12.87
C VAL A 163 0.69 -2.71 -12.09
N ALA A 164 1.27 -3.00 -10.94
CA ALA A 164 0.76 -3.93 -9.97
C ALA A 164 0.36 -3.16 -8.70
N THR A 165 -0.71 -3.60 -8.08
CA THR A 165 -1.12 -3.11 -6.77
C THR A 165 -1.16 -4.29 -5.82
N LEU A 166 -0.62 -4.07 -4.63
CA LEU A 166 -0.64 -5.02 -3.55
C LEU A 166 -1.35 -4.35 -2.38
N THR A 167 -2.38 -4.99 -1.86
CA THR A 167 -3.11 -4.53 -0.68
C THR A 167 -3.00 -5.59 0.41
N VAL A 168 -2.88 -5.13 1.66
CA VAL A 168 -2.97 -6.00 2.83
C VAL A 168 -4.08 -5.51 3.71
N ARG A 169 -4.87 -6.46 4.20
CA ARG A 169 -5.85 -6.20 5.24
C ARG A 169 -5.89 -7.33 6.23
N SER A 170 -6.37 -6.99 7.42
CA SER A 170 -6.83 -7.98 8.37
C SER A 170 -8.24 -8.44 7.96
N THR A 171 -8.57 -9.70 8.24
CA THR A 171 -9.84 -10.31 7.80
C THR A 171 -11.06 -9.47 8.17
N LEU A 172 -12.07 -9.46 7.29
CA LEU A 172 -13.41 -8.96 7.61
C LEU A 172 -14.01 -9.78 8.75
N LEU A 173 -13.92 -9.25 9.97
CA LEU A 173 -14.70 -9.74 11.10
C LEU A 173 -16.06 -9.03 11.06
N THR A 174 -17.15 -9.79 11.09
CA THR A 174 -18.47 -9.21 11.32
C THR A 174 -18.50 -8.68 12.75
N ILE A 175 -18.70 -7.37 12.88
CA ILE A 175 -18.64 -6.70 14.18
C ILE A 175 -19.98 -6.89 14.89
N ASP A 176 -19.93 -7.40 16.12
CA ASP A 176 -21.06 -7.48 17.05
C ASP A 176 -21.01 -6.35 18.10
N SER A 177 -21.96 -6.35 19.04
CA SER A 177 -22.03 -5.34 20.09
C SER A 177 -20.81 -5.34 21.03
N THR A 178 -20.24 -6.51 21.32
CA THR A 178 -19.07 -6.63 22.21
C THR A 178 -17.81 -6.10 21.54
N GLN A 179 -17.61 -6.45 20.27
CA GLN A 179 -16.48 -5.97 19.46
C GLN A 179 -16.60 -4.47 19.17
N SER A 180 -17.81 -3.95 18.99
CA SER A 180 -18.03 -2.52 18.78
C SER A 180 -17.58 -1.68 19.99
N ALA A 181 -17.81 -2.16 21.22
CA ALA A 181 -17.34 -1.50 22.43
C ALA A 181 -15.80 -1.52 22.53
N ALA A 182 -15.17 -2.63 22.14
CA ALA A 182 -13.71 -2.76 22.06
C ALA A 182 -13.09 -1.80 21.04
N LEU A 183 -13.65 -1.73 19.83
CA LEU A 183 -13.22 -0.81 18.78
C LEU A 183 -13.42 0.66 19.20
N ASN A 184 -14.52 0.97 19.85
CA ASN A 184 -14.78 2.31 20.40
C ASN A 184 -13.74 2.72 21.45
N GLY A 185 -13.45 1.83 22.41
CA GLY A 185 -12.45 2.08 23.45
C GLY A 185 -11.04 2.24 22.87
N LEU A 186 -10.70 1.41 21.88
CA LEU A 186 -9.39 1.45 21.24
C LEU A 186 -9.24 2.65 20.29
N ILE A 187 -10.07 2.76 19.25
CA ILE A 187 -9.93 3.83 18.25
C ILE A 187 -10.19 5.19 18.90
N GLY A 188 -11.19 5.27 19.80
CA GLY A 188 -11.42 6.45 20.61
C GLY A 188 -10.20 6.84 21.42
N GLY A 189 -9.65 5.88 22.19
CA GLY A 189 -8.47 6.11 23.03
C GLY A 189 -7.21 6.48 22.23
N LEU A 190 -6.96 5.82 21.09
CA LEU A 190 -5.84 6.10 20.18
C LEU A 190 -5.91 7.49 19.55
N LEU A 191 -7.12 8.03 19.35
CA LEU A 191 -7.34 9.41 18.91
C LEU A 191 -7.38 10.41 20.07
N GLY A 192 -7.41 9.95 21.32
CA GLY A 192 -7.43 10.79 22.52
C GLY A 192 -8.83 11.22 23.00
N GLY A 193 -9.89 10.56 22.53
CA GLY A 193 -11.29 10.88 22.87
C GLY A 193 -12.14 9.66 23.24
N LYS A 194 -13.45 9.89 23.40
CA LYS A 194 -14.43 8.82 23.60
C LYS A 194 -15.24 8.63 22.33
N LEU A 195 -15.16 7.45 21.74
CA LEU A 195 -15.91 7.10 20.54
C LEU A 195 -17.12 6.25 20.90
N GLN A 196 -18.25 6.46 20.21
CA GLN A 196 -19.47 5.68 20.40
C GLN A 196 -20.10 5.37 19.04
N LEU A 197 -19.62 4.31 18.38
CA LEU A 197 -20.26 3.73 17.20
C LEU A 197 -20.86 2.37 17.57
N ASP A 198 -22.02 2.06 17.02
CA ASP A 198 -22.61 0.73 17.15
C ASP A 198 -22.02 -0.26 16.13
N ALA A 199 -22.42 -1.53 16.24
CA ALA A 199 -22.01 -2.58 15.31
C ALA A 199 -22.37 -2.25 13.84
N VAL A 200 -23.52 -1.61 13.61
CA VAL A 200 -23.96 -1.21 12.26
C VAL A 200 -23.03 -0.16 11.69
N GLY A 201 -22.65 0.83 12.48
CA GLY A 201 -21.75 1.90 12.05
C GLY A 201 -20.37 1.40 11.66
N TRP A 202 -19.81 0.46 12.44
CA TRP A 202 -18.55 -0.18 12.09
C TRP A 202 -18.66 -1.09 10.85
N ASN A 203 -19.71 -1.91 10.76
CA ASN A 203 -19.94 -2.73 9.56
C ASN A 203 -20.14 -1.86 8.31
N GLY A 204 -20.72 -0.66 8.45
CA GLY A 204 -20.80 0.33 7.38
C GLY A 204 -19.42 0.77 6.87
N LEU A 205 -18.47 1.05 7.77
CA LEU A 205 -17.10 1.40 7.41
C LEU A 205 -16.34 0.24 6.75
N ILE A 206 -16.58 -1.00 7.20
CA ILE A 206 -15.96 -2.21 6.64
C ILE A 206 -16.47 -2.50 5.23
N ASN A 207 -17.77 -2.32 5.00
CA ASN A 207 -18.42 -2.62 3.73
C ASN A 207 -18.37 -1.45 2.72
N THR A 208 -17.64 -0.38 3.04
CA THR A 208 -17.49 0.79 2.15
C THR A 208 -16.07 0.84 1.60
N ASP A 209 -15.97 0.91 0.28
CA ASP A 209 -14.72 1.17 -0.42
C ASP A 209 -14.65 2.64 -0.88
N ILE A 210 -13.43 3.17 -1.00
CA ILE A 210 -13.15 4.53 -1.49
C ILE A 210 -12.09 4.48 -2.58
N SER A 211 -12.35 5.16 -3.71
CA SER A 211 -11.37 5.30 -4.80
C SER A 211 -10.19 6.16 -4.33
N LEU A 212 -8.99 5.60 -4.39
CA LEU A 212 -7.75 6.27 -4.05
C LEU A 212 -7.53 7.51 -4.92
N LEU A 213 -7.82 7.44 -6.22
CA LEU A 213 -7.65 8.59 -7.12
C LEU A 213 -8.56 9.76 -6.69
N SER A 214 -9.84 9.50 -6.46
CA SER A 214 -10.78 10.53 -5.98
C SER A 214 -10.40 11.07 -4.60
N TYR A 215 -9.88 10.20 -3.73
CA TYR A 215 -9.37 10.60 -2.42
C TYR A 215 -8.15 11.51 -2.51
N LEU A 216 -7.17 11.18 -3.35
CA LEU A 216 -5.99 12.00 -3.59
C LEU A 216 -6.36 13.37 -4.19
N ASP A 217 -7.33 13.43 -5.09
CA ASP A 217 -7.82 14.69 -5.65
C ASP A 217 -8.50 15.56 -4.60
N ALA A 218 -9.38 14.98 -3.77
CA ALA A 218 -10.02 15.69 -2.66
C ALA A 218 -8.99 16.19 -1.64
N LEU A 219 -7.99 15.38 -1.32
CA LEU A 219 -6.92 15.75 -0.38
C LEU A 219 -6.00 16.84 -0.96
N ALA A 220 -5.68 16.81 -2.25
CA ALA A 220 -4.87 17.84 -2.90
C ALA A 220 -5.52 19.23 -2.77
N ILE A 221 -6.83 19.31 -2.97
CA ILE A 221 -7.61 20.56 -2.79
C ILE A 221 -7.51 21.04 -1.34
N ARG A 222 -7.63 20.13 -0.36
CA ARG A 222 -7.59 20.46 1.07
C ARG A 222 -6.22 20.94 1.54
N LEU A 223 -5.15 20.35 1.01
CA LEU A 223 -3.77 20.68 1.37
C LEU A 223 -3.15 21.73 0.45
N ASN A 224 -3.93 22.31 -0.47
CA ASN A 224 -3.49 23.32 -1.43
C ASN A 224 -2.27 22.87 -2.27
N VAL A 225 -2.24 21.58 -2.63
CA VAL A 225 -1.22 20.99 -3.51
C VAL A 225 -1.72 21.05 -4.95
N SER A 226 -0.83 21.37 -5.89
CA SER A 226 -1.18 21.45 -7.31
C SER A 226 -1.73 20.11 -7.82
N ALA A 227 -2.87 20.16 -8.51
CA ALA A 227 -3.60 18.96 -8.96
C ALA A 227 -2.72 18.07 -9.85
N GLY A 228 -2.56 16.81 -9.46
CA GLY A 228 -1.75 15.83 -10.17
C GLY A 228 -0.30 15.69 -9.71
N ASN A 229 0.17 16.49 -8.74
CA ASN A 229 1.47 16.26 -8.10
C ASN A 229 1.30 15.38 -6.85
N TYR A 230 0.96 14.10 -7.07
CA TYR A 230 0.67 13.17 -5.97
C TYR A 230 1.94 12.77 -5.18
N ASP A 231 3.12 12.81 -5.79
CA ASP A 231 4.39 12.55 -5.08
C ASP A 231 4.66 13.61 -4.01
N GLN A 232 4.35 14.88 -4.31
CA GLN A 232 4.38 15.95 -3.32
C GLN A 232 3.27 15.76 -2.28
N LEU A 233 2.06 15.42 -2.71
CA LEU A 233 0.92 15.24 -1.81
C LEU A 233 1.16 14.17 -0.75
N LEU A 234 1.73 13.02 -1.14
CA LEU A 234 2.04 11.93 -0.21
C LEU A 234 3.02 12.32 0.89
N LYS A 235 3.83 13.35 0.68
CA LYS A 235 4.83 13.88 1.63
C LYS A 235 4.39 15.19 2.28
N THR A 236 3.16 15.66 2.00
CA THR A 236 2.65 16.90 2.59
C THR A 236 2.08 16.62 3.96
N ASP A 237 2.37 17.52 4.90
CA ASP A 237 1.84 17.49 6.26
C ASP A 237 0.31 17.56 6.26
N ALA A 238 -0.33 16.57 6.87
CA ALA A 238 -1.78 16.51 7.01
C ALA A 238 -2.18 16.11 8.43
N THR A 239 -3.26 16.72 8.93
CA THR A 239 -3.87 16.29 10.19
C THR A 239 -4.83 15.13 9.97
N VAL A 240 -5.07 14.30 10.99
CA VAL A 240 -6.10 13.24 10.94
C VAL A 240 -7.46 13.80 10.50
N GLY A 241 -7.83 14.97 11.01
CA GLY A 241 -9.09 15.63 10.65
C GLY A 241 -9.19 15.96 9.16
N GLN A 242 -8.11 16.45 8.55
CA GLN A 242 -8.04 16.71 7.10
C GLN A 242 -8.09 15.42 6.28
N LEU A 243 -7.39 14.36 6.71
CA LEU A 243 -7.40 13.06 6.05
C LEU A 243 -8.78 12.40 6.07
N ILE A 244 -9.49 12.45 7.21
CA ILE A 244 -10.86 11.96 7.32
C ILE A 244 -11.82 12.85 6.52
N GLN A 245 -11.62 14.16 6.54
CA GLN A 245 -12.47 15.09 5.79
C GLN A 245 -12.38 14.85 4.28
N ALA A 246 -11.19 14.56 3.74
CA ALA A 246 -11.04 14.19 2.32
C ALA A 246 -11.85 12.93 1.98
N ALA A 247 -11.91 11.94 2.88
CA ALA A 247 -12.74 10.75 2.68
C ALA A 247 -14.23 11.12 2.69
N ILE A 248 -14.67 11.95 3.63
CA ILE A 248 -16.05 12.47 3.69
C ILE A 248 -16.42 13.19 2.39
N ASP A 249 -15.51 14.01 1.84
CA ASP A 249 -15.78 14.78 0.62
C ASP A 249 -15.99 13.87 -0.60
N VAL A 250 -15.23 12.78 -0.72
CA VAL A 250 -15.44 11.77 -1.77
C VAL A 250 -16.76 11.04 -1.59
N LEU A 251 -17.09 10.61 -0.38
CA LEU A 251 -18.33 9.87 -0.12
C LEU A 251 -19.59 10.73 -0.33
N LYS A 252 -19.49 12.06 -0.15
CA LYS A 252 -20.58 13.01 -0.45
C LYS A 252 -20.93 13.10 -1.94
N LEU A 253 -20.05 12.63 -2.83
CA LEU A 253 -20.31 12.56 -4.27
C LEU A 253 -21.09 11.28 -4.65
N GLY A 254 -21.21 10.32 -3.73
CA GLY A 254 -21.94 9.06 -3.92
C GLY A 254 -23.41 9.13 -3.50
N ASP A 255 -24.06 7.97 -3.48
CA ASP A 255 -25.48 7.84 -3.18
C ASP A 255 -25.83 8.03 -1.69
N ASP A 256 -27.12 8.30 -1.43
CA ASP A 256 -27.70 8.48 -0.10
C ASP A 256 -27.43 7.34 0.90
N ALA A 257 -27.12 6.13 0.41
CA ALA A 257 -26.77 4.96 1.22
C ALA A 257 -25.52 5.17 2.08
N VAL A 258 -24.65 6.12 1.73
CA VAL A 258 -23.39 6.39 2.44
C VAL A 258 -23.56 7.43 3.57
N LYS A 259 -24.75 8.03 3.74
CA LYS A 259 -25.01 9.05 4.77
C LYS A 259 -24.68 8.58 6.20
N VAL A 260 -25.02 7.33 6.53
CA VAL A 260 -24.70 6.76 7.85
C VAL A 260 -23.18 6.67 8.04
N VAL A 261 -22.45 6.25 7.00
CA VAL A 261 -20.98 6.14 7.01
C VAL A 261 -20.34 7.53 7.15
N ILE A 262 -20.87 8.54 6.46
CA ILE A 262 -20.43 9.94 6.58
C ILE A 262 -20.60 10.46 8.01
N ASN A 263 -21.76 10.24 8.64
CA ASN A 263 -22.00 10.67 10.03
C ASN A 263 -21.03 9.99 11.02
N ASN A 264 -20.72 8.71 10.80
CA ASN A 264 -19.74 7.97 11.59
C ASN A 264 -18.33 8.56 11.44
N LEU A 265 -17.92 8.88 10.20
CA LEU A 265 -16.64 9.56 9.95
C LEU A 265 -16.60 10.95 10.59
N GLU A 266 -17.70 11.69 10.59
CA GLU A 266 -17.78 12.99 11.28
C GLU A 266 -17.60 12.83 12.80
N THR A 267 -18.16 11.79 13.39
CA THR A 267 -17.99 11.48 14.82
C THR A 267 -16.53 11.11 15.14
N ILE A 268 -15.88 10.30 14.29
CA ILE A 268 -14.45 9.97 14.42
C ILE A 268 -13.58 11.23 14.25
N LYS A 269 -13.93 12.12 13.30
CA LYS A 269 -13.20 13.38 13.08
C LYS A 269 -13.24 14.29 14.31
N LEU A 270 -14.38 14.37 14.99
CA LEU A 270 -14.58 15.25 16.15
C LEU A 270 -13.70 14.89 17.34
N ILE A 271 -13.32 13.62 17.48
CA ILE A 271 -12.45 13.15 18.57
C ILE A 271 -10.96 13.20 18.21
N ALA A 272 -10.61 13.53 16.97
CA ALA A 272 -9.23 13.68 16.54
C ALA A 272 -8.80 15.16 16.73
N PRO A 273 -7.94 15.48 17.70
CA PRO A 273 -7.62 16.87 18.07
C PRO A 273 -6.87 17.67 16.99
N GLY A 274 -6.46 17.02 15.89
CA GLY A 274 -5.81 17.68 14.75
C GLY A 274 -4.39 18.16 15.01
N THR A 275 -3.75 17.72 16.10
CA THR A 275 -2.41 18.16 16.50
C THR A 275 -1.28 17.36 15.85
N GLU A 276 -1.56 16.13 15.43
CA GLU A 276 -0.56 15.25 14.85
C GLU A 276 -0.39 15.49 13.35
N ILE A 277 0.87 15.58 12.92
CA ILE A 277 1.26 15.73 11.52
C ILE A 277 1.54 14.36 10.93
N LEU A 278 0.78 14.00 9.91
CA LEU A 278 0.81 12.72 9.23
C LEU A 278 1.11 12.88 7.75
N HIS A 279 1.73 11.86 7.17
CA HIS A 279 1.95 11.77 5.73
C HIS A 279 1.17 10.58 5.16
N LEU A 280 0.36 10.80 4.13
CA LEU A 280 -0.36 9.71 3.46
C LEU A 280 0.61 8.68 2.86
N GLY A 281 1.80 9.12 2.45
CA GLY A 281 2.87 8.27 1.94
C GLY A 281 3.39 7.24 2.93
N ASP A 282 3.10 7.36 4.23
CA ASP A 282 3.45 6.34 5.23
C ASP A 282 2.44 5.19 5.27
N LEU A 283 1.22 5.40 4.76
CA LEU A 283 0.13 4.42 4.69
C LEU A 283 -0.01 3.79 3.30
N VAL A 284 0.11 4.61 2.24
CA VAL A 284 -0.02 4.19 0.84
C VAL A 284 1.26 4.54 0.10
N LYS A 285 1.95 3.52 -0.42
CA LYS A 285 3.15 3.71 -1.24
C LYS A 285 2.77 3.77 -2.72
N ILE A 286 3.12 4.87 -3.38
CA ILE A 286 3.04 5.00 -4.83
C ILE A 286 4.47 5.12 -5.33
N GLN A 287 4.82 4.29 -6.31
CA GLN A 287 6.13 4.36 -6.94
C GLN A 287 6.24 5.63 -7.80
N ASN A 288 7.40 6.29 -7.74
CA ASN A 288 7.65 7.49 -8.55
C ASN A 288 7.43 7.20 -10.04
N GLY A 289 6.77 8.12 -10.74
CA GLY A 289 6.49 7.99 -12.18
C GLY A 289 5.30 7.07 -12.51
N THR A 290 4.48 6.69 -11.53
CA THR A 290 3.22 5.98 -11.76
C THR A 290 2.20 6.90 -12.45
N ASP A 291 1.62 6.43 -13.57
CA ASP A 291 0.58 7.16 -14.29
C ASP A 291 -0.71 7.31 -13.47
N LYS A 292 -1.44 8.42 -13.65
CA LYS A 292 -2.71 8.68 -12.95
C LYS A 292 -3.75 7.56 -13.14
N SER A 293 -3.79 6.96 -14.33
CA SER A 293 -4.72 5.86 -14.65
C SER A 293 -4.49 4.62 -13.77
N ALA A 294 -3.30 4.47 -13.22
CA ALA A 294 -2.92 3.36 -12.36
C ALA A 294 -3.19 3.62 -10.87
N LEU A 295 -3.68 4.82 -10.51
CA LEU A 295 -4.10 5.17 -9.14
C LEU A 295 -5.59 4.95 -8.89
N ASN A 296 -6.35 4.52 -9.90
CA ASN A 296 -7.77 4.21 -9.76
C ASN A 296 -7.96 2.83 -9.08
N VAL A 297 -7.54 2.76 -7.82
CA VAL A 297 -7.61 1.60 -6.92
C VAL A 297 -8.66 1.87 -5.86
N ASP A 298 -9.49 0.89 -5.55
CA ASP A 298 -10.41 0.98 -4.42
C ASP A 298 -9.73 0.50 -3.14
N LEU A 299 -9.84 1.29 -2.08
CA LEU A 299 -9.36 0.97 -0.74
C LEU A 299 -10.53 0.82 0.22
N GLN A 300 -10.49 -0.19 1.08
CA GLN A 300 -11.50 -0.34 2.13
C GLN A 300 -11.39 0.79 3.15
N LEU A 301 -12.49 1.52 3.35
CA LEU A 301 -12.53 2.73 4.19
C LEU A 301 -12.10 2.44 5.63
N PHE A 302 -12.58 1.34 6.23
CA PHE A 302 -12.17 0.95 7.58
C PHE A 302 -10.64 0.84 7.73
N ASN A 303 -9.95 0.21 6.77
CA ASN A 303 -8.49 0.05 6.83
C ASN A 303 -7.77 1.39 6.69
N LEU A 304 -8.32 2.30 5.88
CA LEU A 304 -7.80 3.65 5.72
C LEU A 304 -7.91 4.44 7.03
N ILE A 305 -9.07 4.41 7.68
CA ILE A 305 -9.29 5.07 8.98
C ILE A 305 -8.42 4.46 10.08
N GLN A 306 -8.33 3.13 10.14
CA GLN A 306 -7.46 2.42 11.07
C GLN A 306 -5.98 2.84 10.85
N GLY A 307 -5.54 2.97 9.61
CA GLY A 307 -4.22 3.48 9.26
C GLY A 307 -3.95 4.90 9.77
N PHE A 308 -4.91 5.81 9.65
CA PHE A 308 -4.79 7.17 10.17
C PHE A 308 -4.69 7.21 11.70
N VAL A 309 -5.50 6.38 12.38
CA VAL A 309 -5.46 6.24 13.85
C VAL A 309 -4.11 5.71 14.30
N GLN A 310 -3.57 4.70 13.60
CA GLN A 310 -2.27 4.10 13.89
C GLN A 310 -1.12 5.09 13.69
N LEU A 311 -1.14 5.85 12.60
CA LEU A 311 -0.17 6.90 12.33
C LEU A 311 -0.23 8.00 13.39
N SER A 312 -1.43 8.44 13.77
CA SER A 312 -1.65 9.43 14.82
C SER A 312 -1.07 8.98 16.17
N ASN A 313 -1.37 7.75 16.60
CA ASN A 313 -0.87 7.25 17.88
C ASN A 313 0.66 7.13 17.90
N LYS A 314 1.27 6.72 16.77
CA LYS A 314 2.72 6.68 16.65
C LYS A 314 3.35 8.06 16.81
N ALA A 315 2.73 9.10 16.22
CA ALA A 315 3.19 10.49 16.31
C ALA A 315 3.06 11.06 17.73
N SER A 316 1.93 10.81 18.42
CA SER A 316 1.72 11.29 19.80
C SER A 316 2.66 10.63 20.83
N ALA A 317 3.24 9.47 20.52
CA ALA A 317 4.13 8.70 21.40
C ALA A 317 3.53 8.29 22.77
N VAL A 318 2.21 8.41 22.96
CA VAL A 318 1.51 8.07 24.20
C VAL A 318 0.89 6.68 24.12
N ALA A 319 1.12 5.87 25.15
CA ALA A 319 0.41 4.60 25.32
C ALA A 319 -1.00 4.86 25.87
N VAL A 320 -2.00 4.27 25.23
CA VAL A 320 -3.41 4.48 25.54
C VAL A 320 -3.91 3.45 26.51
N GLU A 321 -4.52 3.91 27.60
CA GLU A 321 -5.17 3.04 28.57
C GLU A 321 -6.57 2.66 28.08
N LEU A 322 -6.82 1.36 27.92
CA LEU A 322 -8.12 0.84 27.48
C LEU A 322 -9.07 0.73 28.67
N PRO A 323 -10.37 1.03 28.49
CA PRO A 323 -11.36 0.87 29.56
C PRO A 323 -11.45 -0.60 29.99
N VAL A 324 -11.43 -0.84 31.31
CA VAL A 324 -11.32 -2.17 31.92
C VAL A 324 -12.61 -3.00 31.76
N ASP A 325 -13.74 -2.30 31.73
CA ASP A 325 -15.10 -2.76 31.46
C ASP A 325 -15.29 -3.35 30.06
N VAL A 326 -14.47 -2.93 29.09
CA VAL A 326 -14.52 -3.42 27.70
C VAL A 326 -13.95 -4.84 27.56
N LEU A 327 -13.07 -5.26 28.47
CA LEU A 327 -12.45 -6.58 28.45
C LEU A 327 -13.13 -7.60 29.39
N GLY A 328 -14.09 -7.15 30.20
CA GLY A 328 -14.83 -8.01 31.14
C GLY A 328 -13.99 -8.51 32.32
N LEU A 329 -12.89 -7.83 32.63
CA LEU A 329 -11.91 -8.27 33.63
C LEU A 329 -11.84 -7.26 34.79
N LEU A 330 -11.81 -7.74 36.04
CA LEU A 330 -11.63 -6.88 37.21
C LEU A 330 -10.14 -6.75 37.56
N ASN A 331 -9.71 -5.57 38.03
CA ASN A 331 -8.33 -5.28 38.49
C ASN A 331 -7.22 -5.41 37.42
N VAL A 332 -7.54 -5.14 36.15
CA VAL A 332 -6.58 -5.15 35.05
C VAL A 332 -6.37 -3.74 34.51
N THR A 333 -5.13 -3.36 34.26
CA THR A 333 -4.80 -2.14 33.51
C THR A 333 -4.18 -2.55 32.18
N VAL A 334 -4.74 -2.05 31.07
CA VAL A 334 -4.23 -2.35 29.72
C VAL A 334 -3.79 -1.07 29.05
N LYS A 335 -2.53 -1.01 28.61
CA LYS A 335 -1.97 0.10 27.85
C LYS A 335 -1.47 -0.39 26.51
N THR A 336 -1.82 0.28 25.42
CA THR A 336 -1.40 -0.13 24.07
C THR A 336 -0.77 1.01 23.29
N ARG A 337 0.17 0.68 22.41
CA ARG A 337 0.83 1.65 21.53
C ARG A 337 1.20 1.02 20.19
N VAL A 338 1.02 1.78 19.14
CA VAL A 338 1.48 1.45 17.78
C VAL A 338 2.99 1.76 17.68
N ILE A 339 3.78 0.75 17.34
CA ILE A 339 5.24 0.86 17.17
C ILE A 339 5.57 1.17 15.70
N GLU A 340 4.97 0.40 14.80
CA GLU A 340 5.04 0.62 13.35
C GLU A 340 3.62 0.68 12.78
N PRO A 341 3.31 1.71 11.96
CA PRO A 341 2.00 1.84 11.33
C PRO A 341 1.87 0.88 10.15
N ALA A 342 0.64 0.59 9.74
CA ALA A 342 0.39 -0.20 8.55
C ALA A 342 0.78 0.54 7.26
N GLN A 343 1.27 -0.21 6.28
CA GLN A 343 1.35 0.14 4.86
C GLN A 343 0.31 -0.70 4.12
N ILE A 344 -0.91 -0.18 4.01
CA ILE A 344 -2.09 -0.95 3.56
C ILE A 344 -2.09 -1.22 2.06
N SER A 345 -1.43 -0.38 1.26
CA SER A 345 -1.42 -0.49 -0.18
C SER A 345 -0.09 0.00 -0.77
N ALA A 346 0.41 -0.74 -1.76
CA ALA A 346 1.59 -0.38 -2.54
C ALA A 346 1.27 -0.51 -4.03
N ILE A 347 1.55 0.54 -4.79
CA ILE A 347 1.27 0.66 -6.22
C ILE A 347 2.60 0.92 -6.93
N GLY A 348 2.93 0.13 -7.95
CA GLY A 348 4.17 0.32 -8.68
C GLY A 348 4.31 -0.53 -9.93
N ASN A 349 5.38 -0.30 -10.68
CA ASN A 349 5.73 -1.08 -11.85
C ASN A 349 6.46 -2.37 -11.45
N PRO A 350 5.88 -3.56 -11.72
CA PRO A 350 6.49 -4.82 -11.33
C PRO A 350 7.81 -5.13 -12.06
N GLN A 351 8.15 -4.43 -13.15
CA GLN A 351 9.47 -4.52 -13.80
C GLN A 351 10.60 -4.01 -12.90
N LEU A 352 10.30 -3.14 -11.94
CA LEU A 352 11.28 -2.45 -11.12
C LEU A 352 11.42 -3.07 -9.73
N ILE A 353 10.80 -4.22 -9.45
CA ILE A 353 10.81 -4.85 -8.10
C ILE A 353 12.21 -5.13 -7.56
N ALA A 354 13.21 -5.32 -8.43
CA ALA A 354 14.60 -5.53 -8.03
C ALA A 354 15.26 -4.28 -7.42
N THR A 355 14.84 -3.07 -7.82
CA THR A 355 15.37 -1.80 -7.31
C THR A 355 14.37 -1.06 -6.41
N GLN A 356 13.07 -1.28 -6.61
CA GLN A 356 11.96 -0.63 -5.91
C GLN A 356 10.90 -1.70 -5.60
N PRO A 357 11.02 -2.40 -4.45
CA PRO A 357 10.11 -3.50 -4.11
C PRO A 357 8.70 -2.98 -3.83
N ILE A 358 7.70 -3.69 -4.36
CA ILE A 358 6.29 -3.46 -4.04
C ILE A 358 5.97 -4.33 -2.83
N SER A 359 5.89 -3.70 -1.65
CA SER A 359 5.67 -4.39 -0.38
C SER A 359 4.62 -3.69 0.48
N VAL A 360 3.82 -4.49 1.16
CA VAL A 360 2.83 -4.07 2.14
C VAL A 360 3.09 -4.76 3.48
N ARG A 361 2.69 -4.10 4.55
CA ARG A 361 2.77 -4.64 5.92
C ARG A 361 1.62 -4.08 6.72
N THR A 362 1.10 -4.82 7.65
CA THR A 362 0.16 -4.27 8.63
C THR A 362 0.92 -3.67 9.83
N ALA A 363 0.20 -3.13 10.80
CA ALA A 363 0.80 -2.48 11.96
C ALA A 363 1.41 -3.49 12.94
N GLN A 364 2.46 -3.01 13.63
CA GLN A 364 3.02 -3.64 14.82
C GLN A 364 2.55 -2.87 16.05
N VAL A 365 1.90 -3.58 16.96
CA VAL A 365 1.35 -3.03 18.19
C VAL A 365 1.95 -3.76 19.38
N ARG A 366 2.30 -3.00 20.41
CA ARG A 366 2.67 -3.54 21.70
C ARG A 366 1.61 -3.18 22.72
N THR A 367 1.27 -4.14 23.54
CA THR A 367 0.28 -3.97 24.60
C THR A 367 0.87 -4.45 25.92
N TRP A 368 0.77 -3.60 26.93
CA TRP A 368 1.10 -3.87 28.32
C TRP A 368 -0.18 -4.16 29.08
N ILE A 369 -0.17 -5.20 29.90
CA ILE A 369 -1.30 -5.60 30.72
C ILE A 369 -0.74 -5.85 32.11
N SER A 370 -1.19 -5.09 33.10
CA SER A 370 -0.84 -5.30 34.49
C SER A 370 -2.03 -5.91 35.22
N LEU A 371 -1.81 -7.07 35.84
CA LEU A 371 -2.80 -7.74 36.68
C LEU A 371 -2.36 -7.70 38.13
N LYS A 372 -3.25 -7.23 39.00
CA LYS A 372 -3.10 -7.44 40.45
C LYS A 372 -3.60 -8.83 40.78
N LEU A 373 -2.68 -9.69 41.24
CA LEU A 373 -3.03 -11.04 41.66
C LEU A 373 -3.78 -10.96 42.99
N PRO A 374 -4.98 -11.57 43.12
CA PRO A 374 -5.56 -11.76 44.43
C PRO A 374 -4.59 -12.62 45.26
N VAL A 375 -4.43 -12.27 46.53
CA VAL A 375 -3.57 -13.04 47.44
C VAL A 375 -4.14 -14.47 47.53
N ILE A 376 -3.43 -15.44 46.95
CA ILE A 376 -3.87 -16.83 46.89
C ILE A 376 -3.74 -17.41 48.29
N ASP A 377 -4.85 -17.89 48.86
CA ASP A 377 -4.91 -18.44 50.22
C ASP A 377 -3.96 -19.65 50.45
N GLY A 378 -3.54 -20.31 49.36
CA GLY A 378 -2.49 -21.34 49.39
C GLY A 378 -1.07 -20.77 49.50
N LEU A 379 -0.80 -19.63 48.86
CA LEU A 379 0.52 -18.97 48.93
C LEU A 379 0.76 -18.37 50.31
N THR A 380 -0.28 -17.79 50.94
CA THR A 380 -0.19 -17.28 52.32
C THR A 380 0.10 -18.37 53.35
N LYS A 381 -0.52 -19.55 53.20
CA LYS A 381 -0.26 -20.70 54.08
C LYS A 381 1.19 -21.17 53.96
N VAL A 382 1.72 -21.27 52.75
CA VAL A 382 3.11 -21.68 52.56
C VAL A 382 4.09 -20.61 53.01
N ILE A 383 3.81 -19.33 52.72
CA ILE A 383 4.59 -18.22 53.27
C ILE A 383 4.64 -18.33 54.79
N GLY A 384 3.49 -18.54 55.46
CA GLY A 384 3.40 -18.73 56.91
C GLY A 384 4.31 -19.83 57.42
N VAL A 385 4.21 -21.04 56.86
CA VAL A 385 5.06 -22.20 57.25
C VAL A 385 6.54 -21.91 57.05
N VAL A 386 6.91 -21.29 55.93
CA VAL A 386 8.32 -20.95 55.62
C VAL A 386 8.81 -19.85 56.54
N THR A 387 8.03 -18.81 56.80
CA THR A 387 8.40 -17.74 57.76
C THR A 387 8.52 -18.27 59.17
N ASP A 388 7.68 -19.22 59.60
CA ASP A 388 7.77 -19.79 60.94
C ASP A 388 9.02 -20.66 61.09
N LEU A 389 9.31 -21.51 60.09
CA LEU A 389 10.47 -22.40 60.10
C LEU A 389 11.80 -21.65 59.95
N VAL A 390 11.88 -20.73 58.98
CA VAL A 390 13.09 -19.96 58.68
C VAL A 390 13.26 -18.80 59.66
N GLY A 391 12.16 -18.18 60.11
CA GLY A 391 12.17 -17.13 61.13
C GLY A 391 12.70 -17.62 62.47
N LEU A 392 12.54 -18.91 62.80
CA LEU A 392 13.17 -19.52 63.97
C LEU A 392 14.70 -19.52 63.91
N LEU A 393 15.27 -19.53 62.69
CA LEU A 393 16.72 -19.58 62.43
C LEU A 393 17.33 -18.20 62.16
N LEU A 394 16.62 -17.35 61.42
CA LEU A 394 17.12 -16.03 60.97
C LEU A 394 16.53 -14.85 61.75
N GLY A 395 15.54 -15.11 62.62
CA GLY A 395 14.88 -14.09 63.43
C GLY A 395 14.27 -12.97 62.59
N SER A 396 14.41 -11.73 63.06
CA SER A 396 13.95 -10.51 62.40
C SER A 396 14.72 -10.15 61.13
N SER A 397 15.73 -10.93 60.73
CA SER A 397 16.51 -10.66 59.52
C SER A 397 15.85 -11.21 58.25
N LEU A 398 14.87 -12.11 58.37
CA LEU A 398 14.12 -12.65 57.23
C LEU A 398 13.14 -11.59 56.71
N ASP A 399 13.17 -11.32 55.41
CA ASP A 399 12.30 -10.35 54.74
C ASP A 399 11.61 -11.00 53.53
N VAL A 400 10.41 -11.52 53.75
CA VAL A 400 9.63 -12.25 52.73
C VAL A 400 8.77 -11.29 51.92
N VAL A 401 8.96 -11.30 50.61
CA VAL A 401 8.19 -10.46 49.68
C VAL A 401 7.44 -11.35 48.70
N PRO A 402 6.10 -11.45 48.80
CA PRO A 402 5.28 -12.11 47.79
C PRO A 402 5.09 -11.22 46.57
N GLY A 403 5.05 -11.82 45.38
CA GLY A 403 4.65 -11.14 44.16
C GLY A 403 3.14 -10.86 44.15
N THR A 404 2.74 -9.59 44.02
CA THR A 404 1.33 -9.17 44.05
C THR A 404 0.81 -8.61 42.73
N GLN A 405 1.71 -8.30 41.79
CA GLN A 405 1.37 -7.75 40.47
C GLN A 405 2.23 -8.43 39.40
N ILE A 406 1.57 -8.99 38.39
CA ILE A 406 2.21 -9.58 37.23
C ILE A 406 1.97 -8.71 36.00
N ASP A 407 3.03 -8.46 35.24
CA ASP A 407 2.91 -7.75 33.97
C ASP A 407 2.99 -8.75 32.81
N ILE A 408 2.16 -8.51 31.81
CA ILE A 408 2.10 -9.24 30.55
C ILE A 408 2.34 -8.23 29.43
N ALA A 409 3.29 -8.52 28.55
CA ALA A 409 3.48 -7.80 27.31
C ALA A 409 3.10 -8.68 26.13
N LEU A 410 2.33 -8.10 25.22
CA LEU A 410 1.96 -8.71 23.95
C LEU A 410 2.53 -7.85 22.84
N GLU A 411 3.40 -8.43 22.01
CA GLU A 411 3.79 -7.84 20.74
C GLU A 411 3.05 -8.56 19.63
N ALA A 412 2.21 -7.83 18.90
CA ALA A 412 1.48 -8.32 17.76
C ALA A 412 1.90 -7.54 16.52
N ALA A 413 2.63 -8.18 15.61
CA ALA A 413 2.82 -7.70 14.25
C ALA A 413 1.94 -8.56 13.34
N SER A 414 1.04 -7.95 12.58
CA SER A 414 0.29 -8.68 11.55
C SER A 414 1.10 -8.79 10.25
N GLY A 415 0.64 -9.61 9.33
CA GLY A 415 1.43 -10.08 8.20
C GLY A 415 2.06 -9.02 7.28
N SER A 416 3.00 -9.49 6.47
CA SER A 416 3.61 -8.71 5.39
C SER A 416 3.55 -9.47 4.07
N SER A 417 3.57 -8.73 2.97
CA SER A 417 3.63 -9.32 1.62
C SER A 417 4.47 -8.46 0.71
N TYR A 418 5.14 -9.09 -0.23
CA TYR A 418 5.89 -8.42 -1.28
C TYR A 418 5.79 -9.19 -2.60
N VAL A 419 5.85 -8.45 -3.71
CA VAL A 419 5.88 -9.02 -5.06
C VAL A 419 7.26 -9.65 -5.32
N THR A 420 7.27 -10.88 -5.80
CA THR A 420 8.50 -11.62 -6.13
C THR A 420 8.74 -11.73 -7.63
N ASP A 421 7.68 -11.81 -8.43
CA ASP A 421 7.77 -11.96 -9.88
C ASP A 421 6.46 -11.52 -10.56
N TYR A 422 6.50 -11.28 -11.87
CA TYR A 422 5.32 -10.95 -12.66
C TYR A 422 5.44 -11.47 -14.10
N ARG A 423 4.28 -11.71 -14.74
CA ARG A 423 4.19 -12.06 -16.16
C ARG A 423 3.14 -11.19 -16.84
N CYS A 424 3.51 -10.63 -17.99
CA CYS A 424 2.66 -9.79 -18.82
C CYS A 424 2.91 -10.11 -20.30
N ASN A 425 2.43 -11.26 -20.77
CA ASN A 425 2.58 -11.67 -22.18
C ASN A 425 1.38 -11.29 -23.06
N GLY A 426 0.33 -10.70 -22.46
CA GLY A 426 -0.90 -10.27 -23.10
C GLY A 426 -2.06 -10.21 -22.09
N PRO A 427 -3.26 -9.75 -22.46
CA PRO A 427 -4.38 -9.57 -21.53
C PRO A 427 -4.93 -10.87 -20.92
N ALA A 428 -4.65 -12.03 -21.54
CA ALA A 428 -5.09 -13.34 -21.06
C ALA A 428 -3.98 -14.18 -20.40
N ASP A 429 -2.71 -13.74 -20.49
CA ASP A 429 -1.56 -14.40 -19.88
C ASP A 429 -0.83 -13.42 -18.97
N THR A 430 -1.45 -13.17 -17.83
CA THR A 430 -0.92 -12.33 -16.77
C THR A 430 -0.79 -13.13 -15.48
N SER A 431 0.27 -12.90 -14.73
CA SER A 431 0.40 -13.46 -13.39
C SER A 431 1.20 -12.55 -12.48
N LEU A 432 0.86 -12.55 -11.19
CA LEU A 432 1.62 -11.84 -10.17
C LEU A 432 2.00 -12.83 -9.07
N SER A 433 3.30 -12.97 -8.82
CA SER A 433 3.83 -13.82 -7.76
C SER A 433 4.11 -12.97 -6.53
N VAL A 434 3.65 -13.44 -5.37
CA VAL A 434 3.84 -12.76 -4.08
C VAL A 434 4.36 -13.74 -3.03
N SER A 435 5.07 -13.21 -2.05
CA SER A 435 5.43 -13.95 -0.84
C SER A 435 4.78 -13.29 0.37
N GLY A 436 3.73 -13.93 0.88
CA GLY A 436 3.03 -13.53 2.09
C GLY A 436 3.66 -14.14 3.34
N THR A 437 3.58 -13.40 4.44
CA THR A 437 4.00 -13.83 5.77
C THR A 437 2.88 -13.52 6.76
N THR A 438 2.45 -14.49 7.56
CA THR A 438 1.47 -14.26 8.64
C THR A 438 2.12 -13.61 9.86
N SER A 439 1.28 -13.12 10.76
CA SER A 439 1.63 -12.54 12.05
C SER A 439 2.65 -13.38 12.84
N ALA A 440 3.46 -12.67 13.61
CA ALA A 440 4.17 -13.23 14.75
C ALA A 440 3.61 -12.57 16.01
N VAL A 441 3.33 -13.40 17.03
CA VAL A 441 2.93 -12.91 18.35
C VAL A 441 4.02 -13.27 19.30
N ARG A 442 4.50 -12.29 20.06
CA ARG A 442 5.40 -12.56 21.17
C ARG A 442 4.67 -12.26 22.46
N LEU A 443 4.50 -13.31 23.27
CA LEU A 443 3.93 -13.21 24.61
C LEU A 443 5.07 -13.19 25.62
N MET A 444 5.01 -12.21 26.49
CA MET A 444 5.97 -11.97 27.55
C MET A 444 5.25 -11.85 28.88
N VAL A 445 5.75 -12.52 29.91
CA VAL A 445 5.21 -12.45 31.26
C VAL A 445 6.35 -12.29 32.24
N GLY A 446 6.30 -11.28 33.09
CA GLY A 446 7.37 -10.97 34.03
C GLY A 446 7.22 -9.58 34.65
N ARG A 447 8.35 -8.97 35.02
CA ARG A 447 8.44 -7.54 35.30
C ARG A 447 8.80 -6.81 34.01
N ILE A 448 7.98 -5.86 33.61
CA ILE A 448 8.15 -5.16 32.33
C ILE A 448 8.15 -3.66 32.61
N ASP A 449 9.22 -2.96 32.24
CA ASP A 449 9.24 -1.50 32.24
C ASP A 449 8.45 -0.99 31.04
N PRO A 450 7.32 -0.26 31.24
CA PRO A 450 6.54 0.31 30.13
C PRO A 450 7.36 1.22 29.22
N LYS A 451 8.43 1.88 29.74
CA LYS A 451 9.30 2.74 28.92
C LYS A 451 10.08 1.93 27.88
N ASN A 452 10.62 0.79 28.28
CA ASN A 452 11.34 -0.11 27.39
C ASN A 452 10.37 -0.81 26.42
N LEU A 453 9.20 -1.24 26.92
CA LEU A 453 8.15 -1.87 26.10
C LEU A 453 7.69 -1.00 24.93
N PHE A 454 7.37 0.26 25.21
CA PHE A 454 6.86 1.18 24.20
C PHE A 454 7.96 1.94 23.44
N SER A 455 9.22 1.56 23.63
CA SER A 455 10.35 2.11 22.87
C SER A 455 10.42 1.51 21.47
N SER A 456 10.60 2.36 20.47
CA SER A 456 10.91 1.97 19.09
C SER A 456 12.40 1.76 18.84
N THR A 457 13.27 2.11 19.80
CA THR A 457 14.73 2.06 19.65
C THR A 457 15.41 1.09 20.60
N GLU A 458 14.82 0.84 21.78
CA GLU A 458 15.36 -0.10 22.75
C GLU A 458 14.88 -1.53 22.47
N THR A 459 15.75 -2.50 22.76
CA THR A 459 15.37 -3.91 22.73
C THR A 459 14.41 -4.21 23.86
N LEU A 460 13.26 -4.78 23.52
CA LEU A 460 12.26 -5.22 24.48
C LEU A 460 12.84 -6.28 25.43
N LYS A 461 12.94 -5.94 26.71
CA LYS A 461 13.43 -6.81 27.79
C LYS A 461 12.33 -7.14 28.79
N VAL A 462 12.34 -8.38 29.28
CA VAL A 462 11.46 -8.87 30.34
C VAL A 462 12.34 -9.36 31.48
N ASP A 463 12.14 -8.80 32.66
CA ASP A 463 12.81 -9.24 33.87
C ASP A 463 11.98 -10.30 34.60
N ASP A 464 12.64 -11.10 35.40
CA ASP A 464 12.04 -12.14 36.23
C ASP A 464 11.05 -11.52 37.24
N PHE A 465 9.82 -12.03 37.27
CA PHE A 465 8.83 -11.66 38.28
C PHE A 465 9.02 -12.52 39.55
N PRO A 466 9.38 -11.95 40.71
CA PRO A 466 9.46 -12.69 41.97
C PRO A 466 8.05 -13.12 42.39
N LEU A 467 7.74 -14.40 42.28
CA LEU A 467 6.53 -14.97 42.87
C LEU A 467 6.66 -15.04 44.40
N LEU A 468 7.85 -15.46 44.86
CA LEU A 468 8.23 -15.52 46.26
C LEU A 468 9.72 -15.23 46.38
N ASP A 469 10.07 -14.16 47.08
CA ASP A 469 11.46 -13.79 47.36
C ASP A 469 11.70 -13.87 48.88
N LEU A 470 12.49 -14.87 49.30
CA LEU A 470 12.94 -15.04 50.67
C LEU A 470 14.30 -14.33 50.82
N GLY A 471 14.24 -13.01 51.02
CA GLY A 471 15.41 -12.17 51.18
C GLY A 471 15.83 -12.06 52.64
N VAL A 472 17.02 -11.50 52.85
CA VAL A 472 17.53 -11.15 54.17
C VAL A 472 17.80 -9.66 54.23
N ARG A 473 17.39 -9.02 55.32
CA ARG A 473 17.76 -7.65 55.65
C ARG A 473 18.25 -7.60 57.09
N THR A 474 19.55 -7.51 57.26
CA THR A 474 20.19 -7.38 58.57
C THR A 474 20.06 -5.94 59.06
N CYS A 475 19.56 -5.79 60.29
CA CYS A 475 19.50 -4.50 60.95
C CYS A 475 20.31 -4.57 62.25
N SER A 476 21.29 -3.68 62.40
CA SER A 476 22.10 -3.57 63.61
C SER A 476 22.05 -2.14 64.12
N LYS A 477 21.71 -1.97 65.41
CA LYS A 477 21.63 -0.67 66.10
C LYS A 477 20.77 0.39 65.37
N GLY A 478 19.66 -0.04 64.75
CA GLY A 478 18.74 0.85 64.05
C GLY A 478 19.13 1.22 62.62
N VAL A 479 20.27 0.74 62.11
CA VAL A 479 20.69 0.87 60.71
C VAL A 479 20.52 -0.48 60.03
N CYS A 480 19.79 -0.49 58.91
CA CYS A 480 19.57 -1.70 58.11
C CYS A 480 20.43 -1.67 56.84
N ASP A 481 21.08 -2.79 56.54
CA ASP A 481 21.78 -2.96 55.28
C ASP A 481 20.80 -3.07 54.11
N PRO A 482 21.24 -2.84 52.86
CA PRO A 482 20.43 -3.14 51.69
C PRO A 482 19.97 -4.60 51.71
N ARG A 483 18.66 -4.80 51.46
CA ARG A 483 18.06 -6.14 51.38
C ARG A 483 18.78 -6.97 50.33
N GLN A 484 19.19 -8.19 50.69
CA GLN A 484 19.69 -9.17 49.74
C GLN A 484 18.51 -10.02 49.22
N PRO A 485 18.07 -9.83 47.97
CA PRO A 485 16.99 -10.62 47.40
C PRO A 485 17.42 -12.08 47.20
N TYR A 486 16.48 -13.01 47.42
CA TYR A 486 16.66 -14.45 47.28
C TYR A 486 17.81 -15.05 48.11
N ALA A 487 18.25 -14.40 49.20
CA ALA A 487 19.36 -14.88 50.03
C ALA A 487 19.09 -16.28 50.64
N VAL A 488 17.84 -16.54 51.00
CA VAL A 488 17.36 -17.86 51.47
C VAL A 488 16.76 -18.68 50.31
N GLY A 489 16.74 -18.12 49.10
CA GLY A 489 16.13 -18.70 47.91
C GLY A 489 14.77 -18.10 47.56
N GLY A 490 14.13 -18.65 46.55
CA GLY A 490 12.80 -18.20 46.12
C GLY A 490 12.42 -18.68 44.73
N LEU A 491 11.31 -18.15 44.23
CA LEU A 491 10.73 -18.49 42.94
C LEU A 491 10.53 -17.23 42.11
N SER A 492 11.05 -17.25 40.88
CA SER A 492 10.67 -16.28 39.86
C SER A 492 9.97 -16.93 38.68
N LEU A 493 9.14 -16.13 38.02
CA LEU A 493 8.42 -16.46 36.80
C LEU A 493 8.92 -15.56 35.68
N ARG A 494 9.28 -16.18 34.55
CA ARG A 494 9.47 -15.47 33.29
C ARG A 494 8.94 -16.32 32.14
N VAL A 495 8.13 -15.70 31.30
CA VAL A 495 7.72 -16.25 30.01
C VAL A 495 8.19 -15.29 28.93
N ASP A 496 8.85 -15.83 27.93
CA ASP A 496 9.15 -15.13 26.69
C ASP A 496 9.03 -16.16 25.58
N SER A 497 7.95 -16.06 24.83
CA SER A 497 7.63 -17.01 23.79
C SER A 497 7.08 -16.29 22.58
N SER A 498 7.38 -16.84 21.42
CA SER A 498 6.92 -16.37 20.14
C SER A 498 6.14 -17.46 19.42
N VAL A 499 4.99 -17.10 18.90
CA VAL A 499 4.15 -17.97 18.08
C VAL A 499 4.63 -17.98 16.63
N ALA A 500 4.45 -19.12 15.98
CA ALA A 500 4.96 -19.43 14.65
C ALA A 500 4.49 -18.45 13.56
N LYS A 501 5.48 -17.83 12.91
CA LYS A 501 5.35 -17.14 11.63
C LYS A 501 5.26 -18.17 10.50
N THR A 502 4.28 -18.03 9.60
CA THR A 502 4.16 -18.86 8.41
C THR A 502 4.38 -18.01 7.18
N THR A 503 5.33 -18.40 6.31
CA THR A 503 5.55 -17.75 5.02
C THR A 503 5.03 -18.67 3.91
N ARG A 504 4.25 -18.11 2.98
CA ARG A 504 3.72 -18.82 1.82
C ARG A 504 3.90 -17.98 0.56
N ALA A 505 4.44 -18.60 -0.47
CA ALA A 505 4.40 -18.06 -1.82
C ALA A 505 3.01 -18.32 -2.44
N HIS A 506 2.51 -17.35 -3.21
CA HIS A 506 1.27 -17.47 -3.96
C HIS A 506 1.43 -16.82 -5.33
N VAL A 507 0.79 -17.39 -6.34
CA VAL A 507 0.78 -16.87 -7.71
C VAL A 507 -0.67 -16.60 -8.10
N TYR A 508 -1.00 -15.34 -8.30
CA TYR A 508 -2.27 -14.96 -8.90
C TYR A 508 -2.19 -15.22 -10.39
N VAL A 509 -3.04 -16.11 -10.89
CA VAL A 509 -3.19 -16.37 -12.33
C VAL A 509 -4.32 -15.48 -12.84
N SER A 510 -4.02 -14.64 -13.82
CA SER A 510 -4.93 -13.64 -14.38
C SER A 510 -5.60 -12.77 -13.30
N PRO A 511 -4.82 -12.09 -12.42
CA PRO A 511 -5.39 -11.19 -11.43
C PRO A 511 -6.23 -10.07 -12.09
N PRO A 512 -7.26 -9.55 -11.41
CA PRO A 512 -8.08 -8.46 -11.92
C PRO A 512 -7.24 -7.21 -12.23
N GLU A 513 -7.70 -6.39 -13.18
CA GLU A 513 -7.10 -5.10 -13.47
C GLU A 513 -7.26 -4.13 -12.29
N ILE A 514 -6.45 -3.08 -12.23
CA ILE A 514 -6.39 -2.10 -11.13
C ILE A 514 -7.74 -1.46 -10.79
N LYS A 515 -8.64 -1.33 -11.76
CA LYS A 515 -9.98 -0.74 -11.61
C LYS A 515 -11.05 -1.73 -11.14
N GLN A 516 -10.67 -2.97 -10.90
CA GLN A 516 -11.58 -4.03 -10.47
C GLN A 516 -11.23 -4.43 -9.02
N PRO A 517 -12.19 -4.98 -8.27
CA PRO A 517 -11.93 -5.47 -6.92
C PRO A 517 -10.74 -6.45 -6.91
N PRO A 518 -9.77 -6.30 -5.99
CA PRO A 518 -8.63 -7.19 -5.89
C PRO A 518 -9.05 -8.64 -5.64
N SER A 519 -8.29 -9.58 -6.20
CA SER A 519 -8.39 -10.98 -5.81
C SER A 519 -7.64 -11.19 -4.49
N TYR A 520 -8.32 -11.72 -3.48
CA TYR A 520 -7.73 -11.96 -2.17
C TYR A 520 -7.23 -13.39 -2.02
N PHE A 521 -5.96 -13.54 -1.66
CA PHE A 521 -5.39 -14.76 -1.14
C PHE A 521 -5.33 -14.65 0.38
N SER A 522 -5.92 -15.62 1.06
CA SER A 522 -5.88 -15.68 2.53
C SER A 522 -5.30 -16.99 3.01
N PHE A 523 -4.51 -16.92 4.06
CA PHE A 523 -3.95 -18.11 4.71
C PHE A 523 -3.65 -17.82 6.17
N SER A 524 -3.54 -18.91 6.91
CA SER A 524 -3.44 -18.86 8.36
C SER A 524 -2.15 -19.43 8.92
N ALA A 525 -1.72 -18.88 10.04
CA ALA A 525 -0.65 -19.49 10.84
C ALA A 525 -1.16 -20.79 11.48
N ASN A 526 -0.31 -21.82 11.53
CA ASN A 526 -0.69 -23.10 12.13
C ASN A 526 -0.83 -22.95 13.66
N ASN A 527 -2.02 -23.21 14.19
CA ASN A 527 -2.33 -23.42 15.61
C ASN A 527 -1.77 -22.36 16.58
N VAL A 528 -2.12 -21.09 16.37
CA VAL A 528 -1.73 -19.96 17.25
C VAL A 528 -2.15 -20.21 18.70
N VAL A 529 -3.41 -20.58 18.93
CA VAL A 529 -3.98 -20.80 20.28
C VAL A 529 -3.36 -22.04 20.95
N GLY A 530 -3.18 -23.15 20.23
CA GLY A 530 -2.49 -24.32 20.78
C GLY A 530 -1.02 -24.03 21.09
N SER A 531 -0.34 -23.20 20.28
CA SER A 531 1.05 -22.80 20.55
C SER A 531 1.18 -21.84 21.74
N LEU A 532 0.18 -20.99 22.00
CA LEU A 532 0.09 -20.16 23.21
C LEU A 532 -0.20 -21.00 24.45
N SER A 533 -1.12 -21.97 24.34
CA SER A 533 -1.37 -22.96 25.40
C SER A 533 -0.14 -23.82 25.70
N ASP A 534 0.58 -24.28 24.67
CA ASP A 534 1.83 -25.04 24.81
C ASP A 534 2.99 -24.17 25.29
N THR A 535 2.99 -22.87 24.95
CA THR A 535 3.89 -21.86 25.52
C THR A 535 3.68 -21.72 27.02
N LEU A 536 2.42 -21.71 27.48
CA LEU A 536 2.09 -21.67 28.90
C LEU A 536 2.50 -22.96 29.62
N LYS A 537 2.50 -24.12 28.94
CA LYS A 537 3.14 -25.33 29.47
C LYS A 537 4.67 -25.21 29.60
N GLY A 538 5.28 -24.30 28.87
CA GLY A 538 6.72 -23.97 28.91
C GLY A 538 7.11 -22.85 29.86
N ILE A 539 6.21 -22.40 30.75
CA ILE A 539 6.49 -21.44 31.82
C ILE A 539 7.80 -21.84 32.54
N ARG A 540 8.84 -21.02 32.42
CA ARG A 540 10.10 -21.23 33.16
C ARG A 540 9.94 -20.63 34.54
N LEU A 541 9.59 -21.50 35.49
CA LEU A 541 9.72 -21.22 36.91
C LEU A 541 11.18 -21.41 37.28
N THR A 542 11.87 -20.33 37.60
CA THR A 542 13.26 -20.35 38.02
C THR A 542 13.29 -20.43 39.55
N SER A 543 13.81 -21.53 40.09
CA SER A 543 14.12 -21.61 41.51
C SER A 543 15.48 -20.94 41.75
N HIS A 544 15.50 -19.94 42.62
CA HIS A 544 16.74 -19.32 43.07
C HIS A 544 17.30 -20.14 44.21
N THR A 545 18.49 -20.70 44.00
CA THR A 545 19.19 -21.44 45.04
C THR A 545 19.72 -20.47 46.09
N PRO A 546 19.77 -20.88 47.36
CA PRO A 546 20.19 -20.02 48.45
C PRO A 546 21.67 -19.69 48.37
N THR A 547 22.04 -18.46 48.74
CA THR A 547 23.44 -18.00 48.74
C THR A 547 24.10 -18.11 50.11
N LEU A 548 23.33 -18.39 51.16
CA LEU A 548 23.81 -18.58 52.53
C LEU A 548 24.45 -19.97 52.71
N THR A 549 25.68 -20.02 53.22
CA THR A 549 26.44 -21.25 53.45
C THR A 549 26.28 -21.75 54.90
N GLY A 550 26.36 -23.08 55.13
CA GLY A 550 26.37 -23.69 56.47
C GLY A 550 25.15 -24.56 56.82
N LEU A 551 24.85 -24.74 58.12
CA LEU A 551 23.74 -25.56 58.66
C LEU A 551 22.36 -25.15 58.12
N LEU A 552 22.24 -23.89 57.68
CA LEU A 552 21.09 -23.36 56.94
C LEU A 552 20.86 -24.13 55.63
N GLY A 553 21.91 -24.53 54.89
CA GLY A 553 21.78 -25.29 53.64
C GLY A 553 21.01 -26.61 53.76
N LEU A 554 21.04 -27.26 54.95
CA LEU A 554 20.27 -28.48 55.22
C LEU A 554 18.78 -28.21 55.49
N VAL A 555 18.45 -27.16 56.24
CA VAL A 555 17.06 -26.72 56.44
C VAL A 555 16.46 -26.19 55.14
N LEU A 556 17.30 -25.62 54.28
CA LEU A 556 16.89 -25.11 52.98
C LEU A 556 16.56 -26.20 51.95
N GLY A 557 17.01 -27.44 52.13
CA GLY A 557 16.53 -28.60 51.36
C GLY A 557 15.03 -28.87 51.58
N LEU A 558 14.55 -28.74 52.82
CA LEU A 558 13.11 -28.82 53.14
C LEU A 558 12.33 -27.63 52.56
N VAL A 559 12.94 -26.45 52.53
CA VAL A 559 12.35 -25.27 51.85
C VAL A 559 12.19 -25.55 50.36
N VAL A 560 13.15 -26.20 49.69
CA VAL A 560 13.06 -26.58 48.27
C VAL A 560 11.95 -27.58 48.00
N ASP A 561 11.71 -28.57 48.88
CA ASP A 561 10.58 -29.52 48.73
C ASP A 561 9.22 -28.82 48.89
N VAL A 562 9.10 -27.92 49.89
CA VAL A 562 7.92 -27.06 50.05
C VAL A 562 7.76 -26.11 48.86
N LEU A 563 8.86 -25.57 48.33
CA LEU A 563 8.89 -24.74 47.13
C LEU A 563 8.40 -25.52 45.90
N THR A 564 8.73 -26.81 45.82
CA THR A 564 8.28 -27.72 44.74
C THR A 564 6.78 -28.03 44.86
N GLY A 565 6.27 -28.20 46.09
CA GLY A 565 4.82 -28.27 46.35
C GLY A 565 4.08 -26.99 45.95
N VAL A 566 4.67 -25.82 46.26
CA VAL A 566 4.17 -24.51 45.80
C VAL A 566 4.22 -24.43 44.29
N LEU A 567 5.32 -24.83 43.64
CA LEU A 567 5.47 -24.80 42.19
C LEU A 567 4.33 -25.55 41.50
N ASN A 568 3.91 -26.70 42.01
CA ASN A 568 2.80 -27.47 41.45
C ASN A 568 1.44 -26.80 41.67
N LEU A 569 1.18 -26.24 42.87
CA LEU A 569 -0.05 -25.50 43.16
C LEU A 569 -0.14 -24.20 42.36
N LEU A 570 0.97 -23.46 42.28
CA LEU A 570 1.09 -22.19 41.61
C LEU A 570 1.05 -22.38 40.09
N SER A 571 1.65 -23.44 39.55
CA SER A 571 1.47 -23.87 38.16
C SER A 571 -0.01 -24.08 37.82
N GLY A 572 -0.74 -24.81 38.68
CA GLY A 572 -2.19 -25.01 38.52
C GLY A 572 -2.99 -23.71 38.56
N VAL A 573 -2.71 -22.82 39.50
CA VAL A 573 -3.39 -21.52 39.62
C VAL A 573 -3.02 -20.56 38.50
N ILE A 574 -1.74 -20.45 38.14
CA ILE A 574 -1.24 -19.60 37.04
C ILE A 574 -1.83 -20.08 35.73
N SER A 575 -1.86 -21.40 35.46
CA SER A 575 -2.50 -21.95 34.27
C SER A 575 -4.02 -21.72 34.26
N GLY A 576 -4.71 -21.93 35.39
CA GLY A 576 -6.15 -21.71 35.55
C GLY A 576 -6.56 -20.23 35.54
N LEU A 577 -5.66 -19.31 35.88
CA LEU A 577 -5.92 -17.87 35.84
C LEU A 577 -5.53 -17.27 34.50
N LEU A 578 -4.35 -17.60 33.95
CA LEU A 578 -3.87 -17.05 32.68
C LEU A 578 -4.57 -17.67 31.46
N SER A 579 -4.92 -18.95 31.46
CA SER A 579 -5.53 -19.55 30.25
C SER A 579 -6.89 -18.93 29.90
N PRO A 580 -7.84 -18.75 30.86
CA PRO A 580 -9.12 -18.09 30.58
C PRO A 580 -8.99 -16.57 30.38
N LEU A 581 -7.90 -15.97 30.83
CA LEU A 581 -7.60 -14.54 30.62
C LEU A 581 -7.01 -14.30 29.23
N LEU A 582 -6.04 -15.13 28.82
CA LEU A 582 -5.30 -14.93 27.59
C LEU A 582 -6.17 -15.14 26.36
N ASP A 583 -7.04 -16.16 26.32
CA ASP A 583 -7.85 -16.42 25.12
C ASP A 583 -8.78 -15.25 24.74
N PRO A 584 -9.69 -14.76 25.61
CA PRO A 584 -10.54 -13.63 25.28
C PRO A 584 -9.77 -12.31 25.23
N LEU A 585 -8.70 -12.13 26.01
CA LEU A 585 -7.92 -10.88 25.96
C LEU A 585 -7.12 -10.81 24.67
N VAL A 586 -6.41 -11.86 24.27
CA VAL A 586 -5.74 -11.97 22.97
C VAL A 586 -6.78 -11.83 21.86
N ASN A 587 -7.86 -12.60 21.86
CA ASN A 587 -8.84 -12.55 20.77
C ASN A 587 -9.59 -11.21 20.67
N ASN A 588 -10.06 -10.63 21.78
CA ASN A 588 -10.82 -9.37 21.77
C ASN A 588 -9.94 -8.13 21.62
N LEU A 589 -8.75 -8.11 22.23
CA LEU A 589 -7.79 -7.02 22.03
C LEU A 589 -7.31 -7.01 20.57
N LEU A 590 -7.07 -8.19 20.00
CA LEU A 590 -6.56 -8.29 18.63
C LEU A 590 -7.67 -8.08 17.61
N ALA A 591 -8.89 -8.57 17.86
CA ALA A 591 -10.07 -8.18 17.11
C ALA A 591 -10.30 -6.66 17.17
N GLY A 592 -10.18 -6.05 18.36
CA GLY A 592 -10.26 -4.61 18.55
C GLY A 592 -9.16 -3.86 17.77
N LEU A 593 -7.93 -4.38 17.75
CA LEU A 593 -6.84 -3.85 16.93
C LEU A 593 -7.03 -4.09 15.43
N GLY A 594 -8.10 -4.78 15.02
CA GLY A 594 -8.34 -5.22 13.66
C GLY A 594 -7.19 -6.10 13.19
N ILE A 595 -6.72 -7.03 14.03
CA ILE A 595 -5.64 -7.97 13.77
C ILE A 595 -6.18 -9.37 14.05
N ASP A 596 -6.37 -10.17 13.01
CA ASP A 596 -6.52 -11.62 13.19
C ASP A 596 -5.12 -12.23 13.23
N LEU A 597 -4.68 -12.66 14.42
CA LEU A 597 -3.37 -13.25 14.63
C LEU A 597 -3.09 -14.46 13.75
N ALA A 598 -4.15 -15.10 13.27
CA ALA A 598 -4.06 -16.31 12.50
C ALA A 598 -4.45 -16.10 11.05
N LYS A 599 -4.77 -14.90 10.54
CA LYS A 599 -5.16 -14.76 9.13
C LYS A 599 -4.72 -13.43 8.53
N VAL A 600 -4.02 -13.52 7.40
CA VAL A 600 -3.69 -12.35 6.56
C VAL A 600 -4.42 -12.49 5.24
N GLU A 601 -5.00 -11.40 4.75
CA GLU A 601 -5.57 -11.32 3.41
C GLU A 601 -4.71 -10.39 2.56
N ILE A 602 -4.20 -10.92 1.45
CA ILE A 602 -3.38 -10.20 0.49
C ILE A 602 -4.21 -10.04 -0.76
N GLY A 603 -4.52 -8.80 -1.12
CA GLY A 603 -5.18 -8.46 -2.37
C GLY A 603 -4.14 -8.10 -3.43
N ALA A 604 -4.39 -8.51 -4.67
CA ALA A 604 -3.54 -8.16 -5.79
C ALA A 604 -4.35 -7.76 -7.03
N ASN A 605 -3.87 -6.73 -7.73
CA ASN A 605 -4.27 -6.40 -9.09
C ASN A 605 -3.03 -6.24 -9.97
N LEU A 606 -3.18 -6.51 -11.26
CA LEU A 606 -2.14 -6.29 -12.26
C LEU A 606 -2.79 -5.80 -13.56
N SER A 607 -2.33 -4.66 -14.04
CA SER A 607 -2.67 -4.15 -15.37
C SER A 607 -1.40 -4.04 -16.19
N CYS A 608 -1.29 -4.82 -17.25
CA CYS A 608 -0.10 -4.79 -18.12
C CYS A 608 -0.09 -3.57 -19.07
N THR A 609 -1.25 -2.95 -19.30
CA THR A 609 -1.42 -1.77 -20.17
C THR A 609 -2.44 -0.78 -19.57
N PRO A 610 -2.16 -0.16 -18.40
CA PRO A 610 -3.13 0.68 -17.69
C PRO A 610 -3.52 1.97 -18.45
N GLY A 611 -2.67 2.42 -19.39
CA GLY A 611 -2.92 3.55 -20.30
C GLY A 611 -3.77 3.19 -21.53
N GLY A 612 -4.15 1.92 -21.71
CA GLY A 612 -4.93 1.45 -22.85
C GLY A 612 -4.07 0.95 -24.02
N ARG A 613 -4.59 1.10 -25.25
CA ARG A 613 -3.92 0.64 -26.47
C ARG A 613 -2.79 1.60 -26.87
N ALA A 614 -1.91 1.16 -27.77
CA ALA A 614 -0.95 2.05 -28.41
C ALA A 614 -1.67 3.29 -28.97
N VAL A 615 -1.07 4.46 -28.80
CA VAL A 615 -1.64 5.74 -29.23
C VAL A 615 -0.68 6.48 -30.14
N LEU A 616 -1.22 7.21 -31.10
CA LEU A 616 -0.47 8.18 -31.88
C LEU A 616 -0.18 9.39 -31.01
N VAL A 617 1.05 9.86 -31.05
CA VAL A 617 1.57 10.90 -30.15
C VAL A 617 2.15 12.10 -30.89
N ILE A 618 2.46 11.92 -32.18
CA ILE A 618 2.88 12.92 -33.17
C ILE A 618 2.35 12.43 -34.51
#